data_AF-S4HZ22-F1
#
_entry.id   AF-S4HZ22-F1
#
_cell.length_a   1.000
_cell.length_b   1.000
_cell.length_c   1.000
_cell.angle_alpha   90.00
_cell.angle_beta   90.00
_cell.angle_gamma   90.00
#
_symmetry.space_group_name_H-M   'P 1'
#
loop_
_entity.id
_entity.type
_entity.pdbx_description
1 polymer ?
#
loop_
_entity_poly.entity_id
_entity_poly.type
_entity_poly.pdbx_seq_one_letter_code
_entity_poly.pdbx_strand_id
1 'polypeptide(L)'
;MAAFSSLTERLSGAFKHLRRKGKLSDADIDGTIREIRRALLDADVALDVVRSFTAKIRERALGEEVSSALNPAQQVVRIVNDELTNVLGSGVDRPLNFAKYPPTVIMLAGLQGAGKTTLAGKLGYWLKDSGHTPLLVAADLQRPNAVTQLEVVAERAGVAIFAPERGVQSD
;
A
#
# COMPACT_ATOMS: atom_id res chain seq x y z
N MET A 1 9.46 0.29 -6.24
CA MET A 1 8.77 0.91 -7.41
C MET A 1 8.54 -0.08 -8.55
N ALA A 2 9.45 -1.03 -8.82
CA ALA A 2 9.30 -2.00 -9.91
C ALA A 2 8.06 -2.92 -9.85
N ALA A 3 7.57 -3.29 -8.65
CA ALA A 3 6.43 -4.20 -8.50
C ALA A 3 5.09 -3.58 -8.93
N PHE A 4 4.86 -2.29 -8.67
CA PHE A 4 3.62 -1.62 -9.07
C PHE A 4 3.63 -1.19 -10.55
N SER A 5 4.81 -0.91 -11.12
CA SER A 5 4.91 -0.61 -12.55
C SER A 5 4.60 -1.84 -13.41
N SER A 6 5.11 -3.02 -13.04
CA SER A 6 4.82 -4.27 -13.75
C SER A 6 3.34 -4.68 -13.64
N LEU A 7 2.74 -4.49 -12.46
CA LEU A 7 1.31 -4.70 -12.26
C LEU A 7 0.47 -3.74 -13.11
N THR A 8 0.84 -2.45 -13.13
CA THR A 8 0.15 -1.42 -13.93
C THR A 8 0.19 -1.75 -15.42
N GLU A 9 1.35 -2.16 -15.93
CA GLU A 9 1.52 -2.52 -17.34
C GLU A 9 0.66 -3.73 -17.72
N ARG A 10 0.65 -4.78 -16.88
CA ARG A 10 -0.13 -6.00 -17.13
C ARG A 10 -1.63 -5.76 -17.07
N LEU A 11 -2.12 -5.01 -16.07
CA LEU A 11 -3.53 -4.64 -15.96
C LEU A 11 -3.95 -3.77 -17.15
N SER A 12 -3.12 -2.80 -17.54
CA SER A 12 -3.39 -1.95 -18.70
C SER A 12 -3.45 -2.75 -20.00
N GLY A 13 -2.58 -3.75 -20.15
CA GLY A 13 -2.60 -4.70 -21.26
C GLY A 13 -3.91 -5.48 -21.35
N ALA A 14 -4.34 -6.09 -20.23
CA ALA A 14 -5.59 -6.83 -20.14
C ALA A 14 -6.80 -5.96 -20.49
N PHE A 15 -6.84 -4.72 -19.99
CA PHE A 15 -7.93 -3.78 -20.30
C PHE A 15 -7.93 -3.29 -21.75
N LYS A 16 -6.75 -3.12 -22.38
CA LYS A 16 -6.65 -2.73 -23.79
C LYS A 16 -7.23 -3.81 -24.71
N HIS A 17 -7.05 -5.08 -24.36
CA HIS A 17 -7.62 -6.20 -25.10
C HIS A 17 -9.17 -6.20 -25.01
N LEU A 18 -9.72 -6.03 -23.81
CA LEU A 18 -11.18 -5.92 -23.60
C LEU A 18 -11.80 -4.75 -24.38
N ARG A 19 -11.18 -3.57 -24.34
CA ARG A 19 -11.71 -2.35 -24.97
C ARG A 19 -11.77 -2.40 -26.50
N ARG A 20 -10.99 -3.28 -27.16
CA ARG A 20 -11.02 -3.42 -28.62
C ARG A 20 -12.18 -4.27 -29.13
N LYS A 21 -12.90 -4.99 -28.25
CA LYS A 21 -14.02 -5.85 -28.63
C LYS A 21 -15.35 -5.11 -28.42
N GLY A 22 -16.20 -5.11 -29.46
CA GLY A 22 -17.52 -4.45 -29.43
C GLY A 22 -18.58 -5.20 -28.63
N LYS A 23 -18.49 -6.54 -28.57
CA LYS A 23 -19.27 -7.40 -27.66
C LYS A 23 -18.30 -8.30 -26.91
N LEU A 24 -18.53 -8.47 -25.61
CA LEU A 24 -17.76 -9.37 -24.76
C LEU A 24 -18.46 -10.72 -24.66
N SER A 25 -17.70 -11.80 -24.85
CA SER A 25 -18.13 -13.15 -24.50
C SER A 25 -17.66 -13.51 -23.10
N ASP A 26 -18.30 -14.50 -22.47
CA ASP A 26 -17.85 -15.06 -21.19
C ASP A 26 -16.40 -15.54 -21.24
N ALA A 27 -15.97 -16.07 -22.39
CA ALA A 27 -14.59 -16.48 -22.63
C ALA A 27 -13.59 -15.31 -22.59
N ASP A 28 -13.99 -14.12 -23.04
CA ASP A 28 -13.16 -12.91 -23.00
C ASP A 28 -12.98 -12.39 -21.57
N ILE A 29 -14.07 -12.42 -20.80
CA ILE A 29 -14.06 -12.06 -19.38
C ILE A 29 -13.14 -13.03 -18.62
N ASP A 30 -13.29 -14.33 -18.87
CA ASP A 30 -12.48 -15.36 -18.24
C ASP A 30 -11.00 -15.26 -18.57
N GLY A 31 -10.66 -14.97 -19.83
CA GLY A 31 -9.28 -14.71 -20.25
C GLY A 31 -8.68 -13.54 -19.48
N THR A 32 -9.42 -12.44 -19.37
CA THR A 32 -8.97 -11.24 -18.64
C THR A 32 -8.77 -11.52 -17.15
N ILE A 33 -9.70 -12.23 -16.51
CA ILE A 33 -9.59 -12.59 -15.10
C ILE A 33 -8.35 -13.47 -14.85
N ARG A 34 -8.01 -14.37 -15.77
CA ARG A 34 -6.78 -15.19 -15.67
C ARG A 34 -5.52 -14.34 -15.79
N GLU A 35 -5.49 -13.34 -16.66
CA GLU A 35 -4.35 -12.41 -16.78
C GLU A 35 -4.17 -11.57 -15.52
N ILE A 36 -5.26 -11.01 -15.00
CA ILE A 36 -5.28 -10.25 -13.73
C ILE A 36 -4.77 -11.13 -12.58
N ARG A 37 -5.25 -12.38 -12.50
CA ARG A 37 -4.81 -13.36 -11.50
C ARG A 37 -3.30 -13.57 -11.53
N ARG A 38 -2.73 -13.80 -12.72
CA ARG A 38 -1.28 -13.98 -12.87
C ARG A 38 -0.52 -12.73 -12.46
N ALA A 39 -0.98 -11.55 -12.91
CA ALA A 39 -0.34 -10.28 -12.57
C ALA A 39 -0.30 -10.01 -11.06
N LEU A 40 -1.37 -10.36 -10.33
CA LEU A 40 -1.41 -10.20 -8.88
C LEU A 40 -0.49 -11.19 -8.15
N LEU A 41 -0.44 -12.45 -8.60
CA LEU A 41 0.46 -13.45 -8.02
C LEU A 41 1.93 -13.12 -8.28
N ASP A 42 2.26 -12.64 -9.48
CA ASP A 42 3.61 -12.16 -9.84
C ASP A 42 4.01 -10.91 -9.03
N ALA A 43 3.04 -10.19 -8.46
CA ALA A 43 3.25 -9.01 -7.62
C ALA A 43 3.24 -9.34 -6.11
N ASP A 44 3.48 -10.60 -5.74
CA ASP A 44 3.53 -11.09 -4.35
C ASP A 44 2.24 -10.89 -3.54
N VAL A 45 1.08 -10.82 -4.22
CA VAL A 45 -0.21 -10.76 -3.53
C VAL A 45 -0.59 -12.16 -3.02
N ALA A 46 -1.01 -12.23 -1.76
CA ALA A 46 -1.38 -13.49 -1.11
C ALA A 46 -2.47 -14.25 -1.90
N LEU A 47 -2.29 -15.56 -2.06
CA LEU A 47 -3.16 -16.41 -2.88
C LEU A 47 -4.63 -16.32 -2.49
N ASP A 48 -4.94 -16.24 -1.20
CA ASP A 48 -6.32 -16.15 -0.70
C ASP A 48 -6.98 -14.81 -1.06
N VAL A 49 -6.21 -13.72 -1.06
CA VAL A 49 -6.66 -12.40 -1.53
C VAL A 49 -6.92 -12.47 -3.04
N VAL A 50 -6.01 -13.06 -3.82
CA VAL A 50 -6.20 -13.19 -5.28
C VAL A 50 -7.42 -14.06 -5.61
N ARG A 51 -7.63 -15.16 -4.89
CA ARG A 51 -8.78 -16.05 -5.08
C ARG A 51 -10.11 -15.33 -4.80
N SER A 52 -10.22 -14.68 -3.64
CA SER A 52 -11.43 -13.94 -3.27
C SER A 52 -11.69 -12.76 -4.21
N PHE A 53 -10.66 -12.00 -4.56
CA PHE A 53 -10.72 -10.87 -5.51
C PHE A 53 -11.23 -11.31 -6.89
N THR A 54 -10.62 -12.34 -7.48
CA THR A 54 -11.00 -12.81 -8.82
C THR A 54 -12.38 -13.48 -8.87
N ALA A 55 -12.80 -14.13 -7.78
CA ALA A 55 -14.15 -14.70 -7.67
C ALA A 55 -15.24 -13.62 -7.70
N LYS A 56 -15.06 -12.54 -6.91
CA LYS A 56 -16.01 -11.41 -6.89
C LYS A 56 -16.10 -10.68 -8.23
N ILE A 57 -14.95 -10.49 -8.91
CA ILE A 57 -14.94 -9.90 -10.25
C ILE A 57 -15.71 -10.78 -11.23
N ARG A 58 -15.50 -12.10 -11.21
CA ARG A 58 -16.21 -13.05 -12.07
C ARG A 58 -17.72 -12.97 -11.87
N GLU A 59 -18.16 -13.01 -10.62
CA GLU A 59 -19.58 -12.93 -10.26
C GLU A 59 -20.23 -11.65 -10.78
N ARG A 60 -19.61 -10.49 -10.51
CA ARG A 60 -20.12 -9.19 -10.98
C ARG A 60 -20.04 -9.03 -12.50
N ALA A 61 -18.98 -9.54 -13.13
CA ALA A 61 -18.77 -9.39 -14.57
C ALA A 61 -19.70 -10.26 -15.43
N LEU A 62 -20.15 -11.40 -14.90
CA LEU A 62 -21.13 -12.28 -15.54
C LEU A 62 -22.58 -11.97 -15.14
N GLY A 63 -22.77 -11.11 -14.13
CA GLY A 63 -24.09 -10.70 -13.65
C GLY A 63 -24.77 -9.66 -14.55
N GLU A 64 -25.99 -9.26 -14.14
CA GLU A 64 -26.78 -8.25 -14.86
C GLU A 64 -26.11 -6.88 -14.93
N GLU A 65 -25.17 -6.61 -14.01
CA GLU A 65 -24.39 -5.37 -13.96
C GLU A 65 -23.62 -5.12 -15.27
N VAL A 66 -23.19 -6.16 -16.00
CA VAL A 66 -22.50 -6.03 -17.30
C VAL A 66 -23.45 -6.24 -18.48
N SER A 67 -24.40 -7.17 -18.40
CA SER A 67 -25.28 -7.49 -19.53
C SER A 67 -26.22 -6.33 -19.91
N SER A 68 -26.57 -5.48 -18.94
CA SER A 68 -27.40 -4.29 -19.14
C SER A 68 -26.61 -3.03 -19.55
N ALA A 69 -25.28 -3.08 -19.55
CA ALA A 69 -24.44 -1.91 -19.75
C ALA A 69 -24.27 -1.54 -21.24
N LEU A 70 -24.39 -0.24 -21.55
CA LEU A 70 -24.13 0.29 -22.89
C LEU A 70 -22.67 0.09 -23.35
N ASN A 71 -21.73 -0.01 -22.41
CA ASN A 71 -20.32 -0.29 -22.68
C ASN A 71 -19.79 -1.39 -21.74
N PRO A 72 -19.96 -2.66 -22.12
CA PRO A 72 -19.56 -3.81 -21.29
C PRO A 72 -18.07 -3.80 -20.91
N ALA A 73 -17.19 -3.37 -21.81
CA ALA A 73 -15.75 -3.33 -21.56
C ALA A 73 -15.36 -2.33 -20.48
N GLN A 74 -15.92 -1.11 -20.51
CA GLN A 74 -15.69 -0.14 -19.44
C GLN A 74 -16.31 -0.58 -18.12
N GLN A 75 -17.44 -1.27 -18.19
CA GLN A 75 -18.11 -1.79 -17.00
C GLN A 75 -17.26 -2.83 -16.27
N VAL A 76 -16.63 -3.75 -17.00
CA VAL A 76 -15.66 -4.70 -16.41
C VAL A 76 -14.47 -3.97 -15.79
N VAL A 77 -13.92 -2.94 -16.44
CA VAL A 77 -12.83 -2.14 -15.88
C VAL A 77 -13.24 -1.46 -14.56
N ARG A 78 -14.48 -0.94 -14.49
CA ARG A 78 -15.03 -0.35 -13.26
C ARG A 78 -15.13 -1.39 -12.15
N ILE A 79 -15.70 -2.56 -12.43
CA ILE A 79 -15.81 -3.67 -11.45
C ILE A 79 -14.44 -4.03 -10.87
N VAL A 80 -13.41 -4.12 -11.71
CA VAL A 80 -12.03 -4.40 -11.26
C VAL A 80 -11.49 -3.27 -10.40
N ASN A 81 -11.70 -2.00 -10.78
CA ASN A 81 -11.24 -0.84 -10.01
C ASN A 81 -11.94 -0.77 -8.64
N ASP A 82 -13.25 -0.97 -8.59
CA ASP A 82 -14.02 -0.98 -7.35
C ASP A 82 -13.46 -2.06 -6.41
N GLU A 83 -13.24 -3.28 -6.92
CA GLU A 83 -12.73 -4.36 -6.08
C GLU A 83 -11.28 -4.12 -5.64
N LEU A 84 -10.44 -3.51 -6.48
CA LEU A 84 -9.07 -3.12 -6.07
C LEU A 84 -9.12 -2.09 -4.94
N THR A 85 -9.99 -1.10 -5.07
CA THR A 85 -10.17 -0.07 -4.05
C THR A 85 -10.69 -0.68 -2.75
N ASN A 86 -11.65 -1.60 -2.84
CA ASN A 86 -12.19 -2.32 -1.69
C ASN A 86 -11.11 -3.14 -0.96
N VAL A 87 -10.28 -3.89 -1.68
CA VAL A 87 -9.17 -4.66 -1.09
C VAL A 87 -8.14 -3.75 -0.43
N LEU A 88 -7.87 -2.57 -0.99
CA LEU A 88 -6.93 -1.60 -0.42
C LEU A 88 -7.50 -0.79 0.75
N GLY A 89 -8.80 -0.94 1.07
CA GLY A 89 -9.46 -0.29 2.21
C GLY A 89 -10.29 0.93 1.84
N SER A 90 -11.12 0.82 0.79
CA SER A 90 -12.02 1.88 0.31
C SER A 90 -12.79 2.56 1.45
N GLY A 91 -12.91 3.89 1.36
CA GLY A 91 -13.77 4.68 2.24
C GLY A 91 -13.27 4.85 3.68
N VAL A 92 -12.07 4.37 4.02
CA VAL A 92 -11.49 4.56 5.35
C VAL A 92 -10.33 5.55 5.27
N ASP A 93 -10.63 6.85 5.37
CA ASP A 93 -9.62 7.79 5.83
C ASP A 93 -9.19 7.34 7.23
N ARG A 94 -7.92 6.97 7.38
CA ARG A 94 -7.33 6.63 8.67
C ARG A 94 -6.44 7.78 9.12
N PRO A 95 -7.03 8.90 9.58
CA PRO A 95 -6.23 9.99 10.12
C PRO A 95 -5.46 9.48 11.34
N LEU A 96 -4.32 10.12 11.59
CA LEU A 96 -3.58 9.85 12.81
C LEU A 96 -4.38 10.36 14.01
N ASN A 97 -4.78 9.45 14.90
CA ASN A 97 -5.52 9.80 16.10
C ASN A 97 -4.56 10.27 17.19
N PHE A 98 -4.70 11.53 17.60
CA PHE A 98 -3.92 12.08 18.70
C PHE A 98 -4.57 11.78 20.06
N ALA A 99 -3.75 11.64 21.09
CA ALA A 99 -4.21 11.48 22.46
C ALA A 99 -4.97 12.73 22.91
N LYS A 100 -6.09 12.54 23.64
CA LYS A 100 -6.89 13.63 24.18
C LYS A 100 -6.10 14.53 25.13
N TYR A 101 -5.18 13.94 25.89
CA TYR A 101 -4.24 14.63 26.76
C TYR A 101 -2.82 14.29 26.31
N PRO A 102 -2.01 15.28 25.90
CA PRO A 102 -0.64 15.06 25.47
C PRO A 102 0.24 14.43 26.58
N PRO A 103 1.32 13.71 26.21
CA PRO A 103 1.82 13.50 24.85
C PRO A 103 1.11 12.37 24.08
N THR A 104 1.11 12.45 22.75
CA THR A 104 0.76 11.31 21.89
C THR A 104 2.01 10.47 21.64
N VAL A 105 1.99 9.20 22.05
CA VAL A 105 3.11 8.27 21.89
C VAL A 105 2.84 7.35 20.70
N ILE A 106 3.75 7.34 19.72
CA ILE A 106 3.66 6.53 18.50
C ILE A 106 4.85 5.58 18.46
N MET A 107 4.58 4.28 18.50
CA MET A 107 5.60 3.24 18.38
C MET A 107 5.67 2.70 16.96
N LEU A 108 6.86 2.74 16.36
CA LEU A 108 7.10 2.16 15.04
C LEU A 108 7.66 0.75 15.19
N ALA A 109 6.84 -0.26 14.89
CA ALA A 109 7.21 -1.67 14.94
C ALA A 109 7.21 -2.31 13.54
N GLY A 110 7.94 -3.42 13.38
CA GLY A 110 8.05 -4.13 12.11
C GLY A 110 9.42 -4.80 11.92
N LEU A 111 9.58 -5.52 10.82
CA LEU A 111 10.79 -6.31 10.53
C LEU A 111 12.03 -5.42 10.29
N GLN A 112 13.22 -6.01 10.44
CA GLN A 112 14.47 -5.34 10.07
C GLN A 112 14.46 -5.00 8.58
N GLY A 113 14.93 -3.81 8.21
CA GLY A 113 14.92 -3.36 6.81
C GLY A 113 13.57 -2.84 6.31
N ALA A 114 12.48 -2.91 7.10
CA ALA A 114 11.16 -2.40 6.71
C ALA A 114 11.08 -0.85 6.63
N GLY A 115 12.18 -0.13 6.84
CA GLY A 115 12.22 1.34 6.73
C GLY A 115 11.72 2.11 7.96
N LYS A 116 11.61 1.48 9.14
CA LYS A 116 11.11 2.10 10.38
C LYS A 116 11.84 3.39 10.76
N THR A 117 13.18 3.36 10.78
CA THR A 117 14.01 4.54 11.13
C THR A 117 13.79 5.69 10.15
N THR A 118 13.73 5.38 8.85
CA THR A 118 13.44 6.37 7.81
C THR A 118 12.02 6.92 7.95
N LEU A 119 11.04 6.08 8.27
CA LEU A 119 9.66 6.50 8.52
C LEU A 119 9.56 7.39 9.75
N ALA A 120 10.34 7.13 10.81
CA ALA A 120 10.39 7.97 12.00
C ALA A 120 10.75 9.42 11.65
N GLY A 121 11.80 9.62 10.85
CA GLY A 121 12.19 10.95 10.37
C GLY A 121 11.12 11.61 9.49
N LYS A 122 10.54 10.86 8.54
CA LYS A 122 9.47 11.38 7.66
C LYS A 122 8.23 11.78 8.44
N LEU A 123 7.80 10.94 9.38
CA LEU A 123 6.65 11.20 10.24
C LEU A 123 6.92 12.40 11.16
N GLY A 124 8.11 12.47 11.75
CA GLY A 124 8.52 13.61 12.55
C GLY A 124 8.53 14.92 11.75
N TYR A 125 9.10 14.91 10.54
CA TYR A 125 9.09 16.07 9.65
C TYR A 125 7.65 16.51 9.31
N TRP A 126 6.80 15.56 8.92
CA TRP A 126 5.40 15.84 8.58
C TRP A 126 4.60 16.39 9.76
N LEU A 127 4.78 15.83 10.97
CA LEU A 127 4.14 16.34 12.18
C LEU A 127 4.63 17.74 12.55
N LYS A 128 5.93 18.01 12.40
CA LYS A 128 6.51 19.34 12.63
C LYS A 128 5.95 20.38 11.66
N ASP A 129 5.88 20.03 10.37
CA ASP A 129 5.30 20.89 9.33
C ASP A 129 3.81 21.17 9.58
N SER A 130 3.11 20.20 10.18
CA SER A 130 1.72 20.32 10.62
C SER A 130 1.55 21.11 11.94
N GLY A 131 2.61 21.72 12.49
CA GLY A 131 2.57 22.56 13.68
C GLY A 131 2.73 21.84 15.03
N HIS A 132 3.05 20.54 15.03
CA HIS A 132 3.36 19.80 16.26
C HIS A 132 4.84 19.92 16.66
N THR A 133 5.16 19.51 17.89
CA THR A 133 6.53 19.46 18.42
C THR A 133 6.98 18.00 18.63
N PRO A 134 7.28 17.24 17.56
CA PRO A 134 7.65 15.84 17.68
C PRO A 134 9.04 15.65 18.31
N LEU A 135 9.19 14.56 19.06
CA LEU A 135 10.45 14.07 19.63
C LEU A 135 10.65 12.63 19.15
N LEU A 136 11.74 12.37 18.45
CA LEU A 136 12.14 11.00 18.11
C LEU A 136 12.85 10.37 19.29
N VAL A 137 12.53 9.11 19.61
CA VAL A 137 13.12 8.39 20.74
C VAL A 137 13.85 7.16 20.21
N ALA A 138 15.15 7.07 20.48
CA ALA A 138 15.96 5.91 20.10
C ALA A 138 15.70 4.74 21.05
N ALA A 139 14.79 3.84 20.65
CA ALA A 139 14.42 2.65 21.42
C ALA A 139 15.12 1.36 20.94
N ASP A 140 15.83 1.38 19.80
CA ASP A 140 16.61 0.26 19.28
C ASP A 140 18.06 0.35 19.81
N LEU A 141 18.28 -0.15 21.02
CA LEU A 141 19.59 -0.12 21.69
C LEU A 141 20.47 -1.34 21.37
N GLN A 142 19.89 -2.38 20.76
CA GLN A 142 20.56 -3.66 20.54
C GLN A 142 21.25 -3.74 19.17
N ARG A 143 20.73 -3.04 18.15
CA ARG A 143 21.33 -3.08 16.81
C ARG A 143 22.49 -2.08 16.72
N PRO A 144 23.67 -2.51 16.25
CA PRO A 144 24.80 -1.61 16.07
C PRO A 144 24.42 -0.39 15.22
N ASN A 145 24.85 0.79 15.66
CA ASN A 145 24.60 2.07 14.99
C ASN A 145 23.14 2.47 14.78
N ALA A 146 22.14 1.78 15.37
CA ALA A 146 20.74 2.13 15.19
C ALA A 146 20.40 3.50 15.80
N VAL A 147 21.00 3.82 16.96
CA VAL A 147 20.90 5.14 17.61
C VAL A 147 21.50 6.22 16.70
N THR A 148 22.75 6.03 16.26
CA THR A 148 23.45 6.97 15.35
C THR A 148 22.69 7.18 14.04
N GLN A 149 22.08 6.11 13.50
CA GLN A 149 21.25 6.21 12.30
C GLN A 149 20.04 7.11 12.54
N LEU A 150 19.36 6.96 13.69
CA LEU A 150 18.21 7.79 14.03
C LEU A 150 18.62 9.24 14.29
N GLU A 151 19.78 9.50 14.92
CA GLU A 151 20.35 10.84 15.10
C GLU A 151 20.53 11.57 13.77
N VAL A 152 21.20 10.93 12.80
CA VAL A 152 21.40 11.50 11.46
C VAL A 152 20.06 11.76 10.75
N VAL A 153 19.10 10.84 10.90
CA VAL A 153 17.75 11.02 10.31
C VAL A 153 17.00 12.18 10.98
N ALA A 154 17.10 12.32 12.30
CA ALA A 154 16.47 13.38 13.07
C ALA A 154 17.05 14.76 12.71
N GLU A 155 18.36 14.86 12.60
CA GLU A 155 19.08 16.07 12.18
C GLU A 155 18.62 16.50 10.78
N ARG A 156 18.59 15.58 9.81
CA ARG A 156 18.11 15.86 8.44
C ARG A 156 16.65 16.28 8.40
N ALA A 157 15.81 15.71 9.26
CA ALA A 157 14.41 16.09 9.38
C ALA A 157 14.21 17.40 10.18
N GLY A 158 15.25 17.90 10.86
CA GLY A 158 15.17 19.02 11.79
C GLY A 158 14.25 18.74 12.98
N VAL A 159 14.19 17.50 13.46
CA VAL A 159 13.32 17.05 14.56
C VAL A 159 14.18 16.74 15.79
N ALA A 160 13.70 17.08 16.98
CA ALA A 160 14.40 16.76 18.22
C ALA A 160 14.52 15.24 18.41
N ILE A 161 15.61 14.80 19.02
CA ILE A 161 15.85 13.39 19.33
C ILE A 161 16.27 13.21 20.79
N PHE A 162 15.76 12.16 21.41
CA PHE A 162 16.23 11.63 22.68
C PHE A 162 16.89 10.28 22.46
N ALA A 163 18.15 10.16 22.90
CA ALA A 163 18.93 8.94 22.89
C ALA A 163 19.50 8.71 24.31
N PRO A 164 19.13 7.62 25.00
CA PRO A 164 19.56 7.40 26.38
C PRO A 164 21.07 7.11 26.49
N GLU A 165 21.65 6.41 25.51
CA GLU A 165 23.10 6.11 25.41
C GLU A 165 23.50 5.95 23.92
N ARG A 166 24.79 6.12 23.61
CA ARG A 166 25.34 5.70 22.29
C ARG A 166 25.21 4.18 22.22
N GLY A 167 24.29 3.67 21.41
CA GLY A 167 24.02 2.23 21.28
C GLY A 167 25.29 1.40 21.00
N VAL A 168 25.22 0.08 21.23
CA VAL A 168 26.38 -0.84 21.17
C VAL A 168 27.25 -0.55 19.93
N GLN A 169 28.48 -0.10 20.17
CA GLN A 169 29.50 0.03 19.13
C GLN A 169 30.15 -1.35 18.99
N SER A 170 30.05 -1.94 17.81
CA SER A 170 30.87 -3.10 17.48
C SER A 170 32.30 -2.59 17.27
N ASP A 171 33.25 -3.10 18.06
CA ASP A 171 34.68 -2.96 17.77
C ASP A 171 35.06 -3.59 16.42
#